data_AF-A0A6J4XJZ5-F1
#
_entry.id   AF-A0A6J4XJZ5-F1
#
_cell.length_a   1.000
_cell.length_b   1.000
_cell.length_c   1.000
_cell.angle_alpha   90.00
_cell.angle_beta   90.00
_cell.angle_gamma   90.00
#
_symmetry.space_group_name_H-M   'P 1'
#
loop_
_entity.id
_entity.type
_entity.pdbx_description
1 polymer ?
#
loop_
_entity_poly.entity_id
_entity_poly.type
_entity_poly.pdbx_seq_one_letter_code
_entity_poly.pdbx_strand_id
1 'polypeptide(L)'
;MNRLIEIIKKESKQKQDADGKDYLSLSAGSVKAIAEDNGRSTREVEIETLQQGVIPARYQRNMGTIGIDGQIKLLNSSVAVVGAGGLGGSVIELLARAGVGRLHVIDRDVFTDSNLNRQILCDMNDLGVAKVDAAVKRVADINPSVALIPYAVEADERSIPEIIKGCQVVVDALDNIRSRMSLEKTSKEMGIPFVHGAIAGWLGQIMTIFPRDEGLAYLYGDGTDEGPGLERTLGTPGMTPFLIASLQAAEVIKVLLNWSRPLRNRLLIMDLKKMVRDVIDFNDI
;
A
#
# COMPACT_ATOMS: atom_id res chain seq x y z
N MET A 1 -20.45 -19.20 -25.38
CA MET A 1 -20.06 -19.01 -23.97
C MET A 1 -18.54 -18.86 -23.95
N ASN A 2 -17.99 -17.92 -23.17
CA ASN A 2 -16.55 -17.63 -23.18
C ASN A 2 -15.78 -18.84 -22.59
N ARG A 3 -14.87 -19.45 -23.37
CA ARG A 3 -14.11 -20.66 -23.00
C ARG A 3 -13.44 -20.54 -21.62
N LEU A 4 -12.98 -19.34 -21.26
CA LEU A 4 -12.36 -19.07 -19.96
C LEU A 4 -13.34 -19.25 -18.77
N ILE A 5 -14.59 -18.83 -18.92
CA ILE A 5 -15.63 -18.93 -17.88
C ILE A 5 -15.94 -20.40 -17.57
N GLU A 6 -16.01 -21.24 -18.60
CA GLU A 6 -16.26 -22.69 -18.44
C GLU A 6 -15.13 -23.35 -17.66
N ILE A 7 -13.88 -23.01 -17.97
CA ILE A 7 -12.70 -23.51 -17.26
C ILE A 7 -12.73 -23.06 -15.80
N ILE A 8 -12.97 -21.76 -15.53
CA ILE A 8 -13.06 -21.23 -14.16
C ILE A 8 -14.09 -22.01 -13.34
N LYS A 9 -15.31 -22.22 -13.88
CA LYS A 9 -16.36 -22.95 -13.16
C LYS A 9 -16.00 -24.40 -12.93
N LYS A 10 -15.39 -25.07 -13.93
CA LYS A 10 -14.95 -26.46 -13.83
C LYS A 10 -13.87 -26.67 -12.77
N GLU A 11 -12.91 -25.76 -12.68
CA GLU A 11 -11.77 -25.84 -11.75
C GLU A 11 -12.11 -25.31 -10.34
N SER A 12 -13.28 -24.67 -10.18
CA SER A 12 -13.75 -24.15 -8.90
C SER A 12 -14.28 -25.26 -8.01
N LYS A 13 -14.07 -25.10 -6.70
CA LYS A 13 -14.59 -26.01 -5.67
C LYS A 13 -15.68 -25.34 -4.86
N GLN A 14 -16.75 -26.07 -4.56
CA GLN A 14 -17.78 -25.63 -3.63
C GLN A 14 -17.21 -25.58 -2.21
N LYS A 15 -17.54 -24.51 -1.49
CA LYS A 15 -17.17 -24.27 -0.09
C LYS A 15 -18.34 -23.62 0.64
N GLN A 16 -18.27 -23.63 1.96
CA GLN A 16 -19.19 -22.92 2.86
C GLN A 16 -18.47 -21.80 3.59
N ASP A 17 -19.16 -20.69 3.81
CA ASP A 17 -18.68 -19.60 4.67
C ASP A 17 -19.00 -19.88 6.14
N ALA A 18 -18.70 -18.92 7.02
CA ALA A 18 -18.92 -19.07 8.46
C ALA A 18 -20.41 -19.21 8.83
N ASP A 19 -21.31 -18.74 7.95
CA ASP A 19 -22.77 -18.82 8.13
C ASP A 19 -23.37 -20.05 7.42
N GLY A 20 -22.53 -20.93 6.85
CA GLY A 20 -22.95 -22.13 6.14
C GLY A 20 -23.47 -21.89 4.73
N LYS A 21 -23.29 -20.68 4.17
CA LYS A 21 -23.73 -20.36 2.80
C LYS A 21 -22.71 -20.90 1.79
N ASP A 22 -23.23 -21.60 0.79
CA ASP A 22 -22.42 -22.15 -0.29
C ASP A 22 -21.89 -21.05 -1.23
N TYR A 23 -20.64 -21.19 -1.65
CA TYR A 23 -20.02 -20.41 -2.73
C TYR A 23 -18.98 -21.24 -3.47
N LEU A 24 -18.58 -20.78 -4.66
CA LEU A 24 -17.51 -21.37 -5.45
C LEU A 24 -16.18 -20.66 -5.18
N SER A 25 -15.09 -21.43 -5.06
CA SER A 25 -13.76 -20.88 -4.86
C SER A 25 -12.73 -21.48 -5.81
N LEU A 26 -11.88 -20.62 -6.36
CA LEU A 26 -10.79 -21.00 -7.26
C LEU A 26 -9.44 -20.88 -6.55
N SER A 27 -8.62 -21.93 -6.59
CA SER A 27 -7.32 -21.94 -5.90
C SER A 27 -6.29 -21.04 -6.59
N ALA A 28 -5.29 -20.54 -5.86
CA ALA A 28 -4.21 -19.75 -6.46
C ALA A 28 -3.40 -20.54 -7.50
N GLY A 29 -3.23 -21.86 -7.29
CA GLY A 29 -2.60 -22.74 -8.27
C GLY A 29 -3.42 -22.86 -9.55
N SER A 30 -4.74 -23.00 -9.43
CA SER A 30 -5.66 -23.02 -10.59
C SER A 30 -5.66 -21.70 -11.34
N VAL A 31 -5.68 -20.56 -10.63
CA VAL A 31 -5.55 -19.23 -11.25
C VAL A 31 -4.27 -19.15 -12.09
N LYS A 32 -3.14 -19.59 -11.54
CA LYS A 32 -1.85 -19.59 -12.24
C LYS A 32 -1.87 -20.49 -13.49
N ALA A 33 -2.33 -21.73 -13.36
CA ALA A 33 -2.41 -22.65 -14.50
C ALA A 33 -3.34 -22.12 -15.60
N ILE A 34 -4.52 -21.59 -15.24
CA ILE A 34 -5.46 -21.00 -16.20
C ILE A 34 -4.83 -19.79 -16.89
N ALA A 35 -4.10 -18.95 -16.17
CA ALA A 35 -3.42 -17.80 -16.74
C ALA A 35 -2.38 -18.22 -17.78
N GLU A 36 -1.51 -19.17 -17.43
CA GLU A 36 -0.46 -19.72 -18.29
C GLU A 36 -1.04 -20.39 -19.55
N ASP A 37 -2.02 -21.29 -19.39
CA ASP A 37 -2.62 -22.07 -20.48
C ASP A 37 -3.41 -21.21 -21.50
N ASN A 38 -3.79 -19.99 -21.11
CA ASN A 38 -4.62 -19.10 -21.92
C ASN A 38 -3.91 -17.80 -22.30
N GLY A 39 -2.61 -17.65 -22.02
CA GLY A 39 -1.84 -16.44 -22.35
C GLY A 39 -2.39 -15.18 -21.67
N ARG A 40 -2.85 -15.31 -20.42
CA ARG A 40 -3.41 -14.22 -19.61
C ARG A 40 -2.52 -13.96 -18.39
N SER A 41 -2.68 -12.79 -17.79
CA SER A 41 -2.13 -12.53 -16.45
C SER A 41 -3.02 -13.17 -15.38
N THR A 42 -2.44 -13.55 -14.23
CA THR A 42 -3.22 -14.05 -13.08
C THR A 42 -4.23 -13.01 -12.59
N ARG A 43 -3.91 -11.72 -12.71
CA ARG A 43 -4.82 -10.62 -12.38
C ARG A 43 -6.08 -10.63 -13.24
N GLU A 44 -5.94 -10.79 -14.57
CA GLU A 44 -7.11 -10.89 -15.46
C GLU A 44 -7.97 -12.10 -15.10
N VAL A 45 -7.35 -13.25 -14.80
CA VAL A 45 -8.08 -14.45 -14.37
C VAL A 45 -8.81 -14.22 -13.04
N GLU A 46 -8.18 -13.59 -12.05
CA GLU A 46 -8.83 -13.29 -10.76
C GLU A 46 -10.00 -12.31 -10.91
N ILE A 47 -9.86 -11.28 -11.77
CA ILE A 47 -10.95 -10.33 -12.07
C ILE A 47 -12.12 -11.06 -12.74
N GLU A 48 -11.87 -11.85 -13.77
CA GLU A 48 -12.93 -12.63 -14.44
C GLU A 48 -13.58 -13.62 -13.47
N THR A 49 -12.78 -14.29 -12.62
CA THR A 49 -13.27 -15.21 -11.58
C THR A 49 -14.27 -14.52 -10.66
N LEU A 50 -13.92 -13.33 -10.16
CA LEU A 50 -14.79 -12.51 -9.32
C LEU A 50 -16.06 -12.06 -10.05
N GLN A 51 -15.97 -11.67 -11.33
CA GLN A 51 -17.12 -11.28 -12.16
C GLN A 51 -18.11 -12.43 -12.37
N GLN A 52 -17.64 -13.69 -12.31
CA GLN A 52 -18.50 -14.88 -12.37
C GLN A 52 -19.09 -15.30 -11.01
N GLY A 53 -18.88 -14.50 -9.96
CA GLY A 53 -19.33 -14.83 -8.60
C GLY A 53 -18.50 -15.93 -7.92
N VAL A 54 -17.36 -16.28 -8.50
CA VAL A 54 -16.41 -17.24 -7.91
C VAL A 54 -15.36 -16.45 -7.12
N ILE A 55 -14.97 -16.94 -5.96
CA ILE A 55 -14.03 -16.26 -5.07
C ILE A 55 -12.62 -16.87 -5.23
N PRO A 56 -11.61 -16.12 -5.72
CA PRO A 56 -10.22 -16.54 -5.62
C PRO A 56 -9.87 -16.80 -4.15
N ALA A 57 -9.38 -18.00 -3.85
CA ALA A 57 -9.20 -18.50 -2.48
C ALA A 57 -8.33 -17.57 -1.61
N ARG A 58 -7.40 -16.83 -2.25
CA ARG A 58 -6.56 -15.82 -1.60
C ARG A 58 -7.35 -14.72 -0.89
N TYR A 59 -8.45 -14.27 -1.50
CA TYR A 59 -9.26 -13.15 -0.99
C TYR A 59 -10.50 -13.62 -0.21
N GLN A 60 -10.66 -14.93 0.00
CA GLN A 60 -11.81 -15.50 0.70
C GLN A 60 -12.05 -14.82 2.06
N ARG A 61 -10.99 -14.53 2.82
CA ARG A 61 -11.07 -13.89 4.14
C ARG A 61 -11.43 -12.40 4.10
N ASN A 62 -11.47 -11.79 2.91
CA ASN A 62 -11.82 -10.39 2.74
C ASN A 62 -13.30 -10.20 2.39
N MET A 63 -14.00 -11.26 1.96
CA MET A 63 -15.31 -11.13 1.31
C MET A 63 -16.40 -10.53 2.21
N GLY A 64 -16.39 -10.83 3.51
CA GLY A 64 -17.35 -10.25 4.45
C GLY A 64 -17.21 -8.73 4.64
N THR A 65 -16.04 -8.16 4.31
CA THR A 65 -15.73 -6.74 4.54
C THR A 65 -15.57 -5.96 3.22
N ILE A 66 -14.76 -6.48 2.29
CA ILE A 66 -14.43 -5.84 1.01
C ILE A 66 -15.45 -6.22 -0.08
N GLY A 67 -16.00 -7.44 -0.01
CA GLY A 67 -16.89 -7.96 -1.05
C GLY A 67 -16.21 -8.20 -2.40
N ILE A 68 -16.98 -8.76 -3.33
CA ILE A 68 -16.52 -9.05 -4.71
C ILE A 68 -16.17 -7.76 -5.45
N ASP A 69 -17.10 -6.79 -5.46
CA ASP A 69 -16.92 -5.53 -6.18
C ASP A 69 -15.74 -4.72 -5.64
N GLY A 70 -15.56 -4.69 -4.32
CA GLY A 70 -14.41 -4.05 -3.69
C GLY A 70 -13.11 -4.73 -4.08
N GLN A 71 -13.07 -6.06 -4.12
CA GLN A 71 -11.86 -6.79 -4.51
C GLN A 71 -11.52 -6.58 -5.99
N ILE A 72 -12.52 -6.54 -6.89
CA ILE A 72 -12.33 -6.16 -8.30
C ILE A 72 -11.77 -4.74 -8.39
N LYS A 73 -12.28 -3.80 -7.58
CA LYS A 73 -11.80 -2.42 -7.55
C LYS A 73 -10.32 -2.35 -7.12
N LEU A 74 -9.94 -3.07 -6.07
CA LEU A 74 -8.54 -3.16 -5.62
C LEU A 74 -7.64 -3.74 -6.72
N LEU A 75 -8.06 -4.83 -7.37
CA LEU A 75 -7.29 -5.44 -8.47
C LEU A 75 -7.13 -4.50 -9.68
N ASN A 76 -8.04 -3.55 -9.88
CA ASN A 76 -7.91 -2.52 -10.92
C ASN A 76 -7.17 -1.26 -10.46
N SER A 77 -6.81 -1.17 -9.17
CA SER A 77 -6.24 0.02 -8.59
C SER A 77 -4.73 0.15 -8.83
N SER A 78 -4.25 1.40 -8.77
CA SER A 78 -2.84 1.76 -8.90
C SER A 78 -2.42 2.73 -7.79
N VAL A 79 -1.35 2.40 -7.07
CA VAL A 79 -0.86 3.19 -5.93
C VAL A 79 0.62 3.48 -6.13
N ALA A 80 1.04 4.71 -5.89
CA ALA A 80 2.45 5.07 -5.80
C ALA A 80 2.89 5.01 -4.33
N VAL A 81 3.97 4.28 -4.03
CA VAL A 81 4.59 4.25 -2.71
C VAL A 81 5.98 4.87 -2.82
N VAL A 82 6.18 6.01 -2.16
CA VAL A 82 7.43 6.77 -2.23
C VAL A 82 8.23 6.53 -0.96
N GLY A 83 9.37 5.85 -1.12
CA GLY A 83 10.14 5.21 -0.06
C GLY A 83 9.75 3.74 0.11
N ALA A 84 10.74 2.85 0.09
CA ALA A 84 10.63 1.40 0.31
C ALA A 84 11.35 0.96 1.61
N GLY A 85 11.48 1.89 2.56
CA GLY A 85 12.06 1.67 3.88
C GLY A 85 11.15 0.88 4.84
N GLY A 86 11.29 1.12 6.15
CA GLY A 86 10.50 0.39 7.17
C GLY A 86 8.99 0.56 7.05
N LEU A 87 8.55 1.81 6.80
CA LEU A 87 7.15 2.13 6.53
C LEU A 87 6.73 1.60 5.16
N GLY A 88 7.38 2.09 4.11
CA GLY A 88 7.01 1.82 2.73
C GLY A 88 7.05 0.34 2.36
N GLY A 89 8.08 -0.40 2.77
CA GLY A 89 8.17 -1.84 2.54
C GLY A 89 7.01 -2.61 3.18
N SER A 90 6.59 -2.20 4.37
CA SER A 90 5.43 -2.80 5.05
C SER A 90 4.11 -2.41 4.38
N VAL A 91 3.98 -1.18 3.88
CA VAL A 91 2.80 -0.79 3.07
C VAL A 91 2.72 -1.61 1.79
N ILE A 92 3.84 -1.77 1.06
CA ILE A 92 3.92 -2.56 -0.18
C ILE A 92 3.45 -4.00 0.08
N GLU A 93 3.99 -4.64 1.12
CA GLU A 93 3.59 -6.00 1.54
C GLU A 93 2.08 -6.09 1.79
N LEU A 94 1.52 -5.14 2.55
CA LEU A 94 0.09 -5.15 2.91
C LEU A 94 -0.82 -4.90 1.71
N LEU A 95 -0.49 -3.93 0.85
CA LEU A 95 -1.26 -3.63 -0.36
C LEU A 95 -1.17 -4.77 -1.39
N ALA A 96 -0.02 -5.42 -1.52
CA ALA A 96 0.14 -6.59 -2.37
C ALA A 96 -0.74 -7.76 -1.88
N ARG A 97 -0.78 -8.00 -0.57
CA ARG A 97 -1.66 -9.02 0.06
C ARG A 97 -3.15 -8.67 -0.08
N ALA A 98 -3.50 -7.39 -0.03
CA ALA A 98 -4.86 -6.92 -0.26
C ALA A 98 -5.30 -7.02 -1.74
N GLY A 99 -4.34 -7.21 -2.67
CA GLY A 99 -4.62 -7.32 -4.09
C GLY A 99 -4.78 -5.98 -4.80
N VAL A 100 -4.06 -4.94 -4.36
CA VAL A 100 -3.95 -3.67 -5.11
C VAL A 100 -3.19 -3.94 -6.41
N GLY A 101 -3.85 -3.77 -7.56
CA GLY A 101 -3.38 -4.32 -8.84
C GLY A 101 -2.03 -3.83 -9.34
N ARG A 102 -1.66 -2.58 -9.06
CA ARG A 102 -0.38 -1.97 -9.48
C ARG A 102 0.21 -1.16 -8.32
N LEU A 103 1.50 -1.39 -8.05
CA LEU A 103 2.28 -0.66 -7.06
C LEU A 103 3.48 -0.03 -7.77
N HIS A 104 3.47 1.29 -7.94
CA HIS A 104 4.62 2.04 -8.41
C HIS A 104 5.49 2.37 -7.20
N VAL A 105 6.70 1.82 -7.12
CA VAL A 105 7.55 1.96 -5.93
C VAL A 105 8.80 2.74 -6.28
N ILE A 106 9.03 3.82 -5.55
CA ILE A 106 10.13 4.76 -5.79
C ILE A 106 11.05 4.77 -4.58
N ASP A 107 12.29 4.30 -4.74
CA ASP A 107 13.35 4.39 -3.72
C ASP A 107 14.71 4.24 -4.43
N ARG A 108 15.65 5.13 -4.11
CA ARG A 108 17.00 5.14 -4.72
C ARG A 108 18.01 4.29 -3.98
N ASP A 109 17.70 3.88 -2.76
CA ASP A 109 18.66 3.25 -1.86
C ASP A 109 18.80 1.75 -2.11
N VAL A 110 19.87 1.22 -1.55
CA VAL A 110 20.10 -0.22 -1.35
C VAL A 110 19.96 -0.58 0.12
N PHE A 111 19.77 -1.86 0.44
CA PHE A 111 19.76 -2.31 1.82
C PHE A 111 21.16 -2.32 2.45
N THR A 112 21.19 -2.02 3.74
CA THR A 112 22.38 -2.06 4.62
C THR A 112 22.05 -2.80 5.91
N ASP A 113 23.05 -3.22 6.68
CA ASP A 113 22.86 -3.93 7.96
C ASP A 113 21.90 -3.21 8.92
N SER A 114 21.95 -1.87 8.93
CA SER A 114 21.08 -1.03 9.75
C SER A 114 19.58 -1.17 9.44
N ASN A 115 19.21 -1.83 8.33
CA ASN A 115 17.83 -1.99 7.88
C ASN A 115 17.20 -3.29 8.37
N LEU A 116 18.01 -4.30 8.72
CA LEU A 116 17.56 -5.62 9.20
C LEU A 116 16.66 -5.55 10.44
N ASN A 117 16.75 -4.46 11.22
CA ASN A 117 15.98 -4.30 12.45
C ASN A 117 14.49 -3.97 12.23
N ARG A 118 14.11 -3.43 11.07
CA ARG A 118 12.80 -2.79 10.86
C ARG A 118 12.24 -2.82 9.45
N GLN A 119 13.04 -3.16 8.43
CA GLN A 119 12.58 -3.16 7.04
C GLN A 119 12.24 -4.58 6.61
N ILE A 120 10.94 -4.88 6.50
CA ILE A 120 10.43 -6.24 6.25
C ILE A 120 10.94 -6.88 4.94
N LEU A 121 11.32 -6.04 3.98
CA LEU A 121 11.81 -6.45 2.67
C LEU A 121 13.31 -6.75 2.66
N CYS A 122 14.02 -6.54 3.78
CA CYS A 122 15.45 -6.77 3.92
C CYS A 122 15.69 -8.06 4.71
N ASP A 123 16.34 -9.04 4.09
CA ASP A 123 16.99 -10.13 4.81
C ASP A 123 18.52 -10.12 4.61
N MET A 124 19.22 -11.09 5.22
CA MET A 124 20.68 -11.18 5.18
C MET A 124 21.24 -11.32 3.75
N ASN A 125 20.45 -11.83 2.80
CA ASN A 125 20.85 -12.02 1.41
C ASN A 125 20.57 -10.79 0.55
N ASP A 126 19.79 -9.81 1.06
CA ASP A 126 19.42 -8.60 0.31
C ASP A 126 20.38 -7.43 0.56
N LEU A 127 21.43 -7.61 1.37
CA LEU A 127 22.41 -6.54 1.63
C LEU A 127 23.09 -6.09 0.33
N GLY A 128 23.04 -4.78 0.05
CA GLY A 128 23.54 -4.19 -1.20
C GLY A 128 22.56 -4.28 -2.39
N VAL A 129 21.42 -4.96 -2.25
CA VAL A 129 20.37 -5.01 -3.26
C VAL A 129 19.53 -3.73 -3.21
N ALA A 130 19.15 -3.20 -4.37
CA ALA A 130 18.25 -2.06 -4.46
C ALA A 130 16.90 -2.41 -3.81
N LYS A 131 16.39 -1.52 -2.94
CA LYS A 131 15.17 -1.82 -2.17
C LYS A 131 13.97 -2.11 -3.07
N VAL A 132 13.88 -1.41 -4.20
CA VAL A 132 12.81 -1.61 -5.19
C VAL A 132 12.87 -2.98 -5.86
N ASP A 133 14.06 -3.54 -6.10
CA ASP A 133 14.23 -4.85 -6.73
C ASP A 133 13.84 -5.98 -5.77
N ALA A 134 14.23 -5.86 -4.50
CA ALA A 134 13.77 -6.77 -3.45
C ALA A 134 12.24 -6.72 -3.30
N ALA A 135 11.64 -5.53 -3.41
CA ALA A 135 10.19 -5.37 -3.41
C ALA A 135 9.52 -6.10 -4.59
N VAL A 136 10.08 -6.00 -5.81
CA VAL A 136 9.57 -6.74 -7.00
C VAL A 136 9.51 -8.24 -6.70
N LYS A 137 10.64 -8.81 -6.27
CA LYS A 137 10.73 -10.24 -5.95
C LYS A 137 9.69 -10.62 -4.90
N ARG A 138 9.63 -9.85 -3.80
CA ARG A 138 8.73 -10.14 -2.68
C ARG A 138 7.25 -10.11 -3.10
N VAL A 139 6.84 -9.11 -3.88
CA VAL A 139 5.45 -9.00 -4.34
C VAL A 139 5.08 -10.14 -5.28
N ALA A 140 5.97 -10.51 -6.21
CA ALA A 140 5.75 -11.63 -7.11
C ALA A 140 5.61 -12.97 -6.35
N ASP A 141 6.42 -13.18 -5.31
CA ASP A 141 6.37 -14.38 -4.45
C ASP A 141 5.05 -14.48 -3.67
N ILE A 142 4.47 -13.34 -3.25
CA ILE A 142 3.22 -13.31 -2.47
C ILE A 142 1.99 -13.38 -3.37
N ASN A 143 1.90 -12.48 -4.34
CA ASN A 143 0.71 -12.25 -5.14
C ASN A 143 1.07 -11.88 -6.58
N PRO A 144 1.20 -12.87 -7.50
CA PRO A 144 1.54 -12.61 -8.89
C PRO A 144 0.49 -11.80 -9.66
N SER A 145 -0.71 -11.61 -9.09
CA SER A 145 -1.73 -10.72 -9.66
C SER A 145 -1.47 -9.24 -9.38
N VAL A 146 -0.52 -8.91 -8.51
CA VAL A 146 -0.09 -7.53 -8.26
C VAL A 146 1.18 -7.27 -9.06
N ALA A 147 1.13 -6.25 -9.90
CA ALA A 147 2.32 -5.78 -10.61
C ALA A 147 3.04 -4.73 -9.76
N LEU A 148 4.30 -4.98 -9.41
CA LEU A 148 5.17 -3.96 -8.84
C LEU A 148 6.03 -3.36 -9.96
N ILE A 149 6.00 -2.03 -10.08
CA ILE A 149 6.77 -1.27 -11.05
C ILE A 149 7.87 -0.51 -10.28
N PRO A 150 9.14 -0.95 -10.35
CA PRO A 150 10.23 -0.36 -9.58
C PRO A 150 10.78 0.90 -10.27
N TYR A 151 11.12 1.90 -9.47
CA TYR A 151 11.84 3.10 -9.90
C TYR A 151 13.01 3.35 -8.93
N ALA A 152 14.19 2.88 -9.31
CA ALA A 152 15.44 3.07 -8.56
C ALA A 152 16.00 4.50 -8.73
N VAL A 153 15.20 5.50 -8.38
CA VAL A 153 15.52 6.93 -8.59
C VAL A 153 15.20 7.73 -7.35
N GLU A 154 15.84 8.89 -7.23
CA GLU A 154 15.50 9.85 -6.18
C GLU A 154 14.10 10.43 -6.43
N ALA A 155 13.31 10.50 -5.35
CA ALA A 155 11.99 11.11 -5.37
C ALA A 155 12.12 12.63 -5.32
N ASP A 156 12.06 13.28 -6.48
CA ASP A 156 12.20 14.73 -6.63
C ASP A 156 11.11 15.30 -7.56
N GLU A 157 11.08 16.62 -7.69
CA GLU A 157 10.09 17.33 -8.52
C GLU A 157 10.16 16.97 -10.02
N ARG A 158 11.23 16.32 -10.47
CA ARG A 158 11.42 15.92 -11.88
C ARG A 158 10.98 14.48 -12.11
N SER A 159 11.29 13.58 -11.19
CA SER A 159 11.00 12.15 -11.32
C SER A 159 9.55 11.81 -10.98
N ILE A 160 9.00 12.42 -9.92
CA ILE A 160 7.70 12.04 -9.37
C ILE A 160 6.53 12.25 -10.35
N PRO A 161 6.39 13.40 -11.05
CA PRO A 161 5.18 13.67 -11.84
C PRO A 161 4.86 12.61 -12.89
N GLU A 162 5.87 12.13 -13.64
CA GLU A 162 5.64 11.10 -14.66
C GLU A 162 5.40 9.72 -14.03
N ILE A 163 6.03 9.43 -12.89
CA ILE A 163 5.91 8.13 -12.22
C ILE A 163 4.51 7.94 -11.60
N ILE A 164 3.98 8.97 -10.94
CA ILE A 164 2.70 8.86 -10.22
C ILE A 164 1.49 9.08 -11.13
N LYS A 165 1.71 9.41 -12.41
CA LYS A 165 0.65 9.64 -13.39
C LYS A 165 -0.26 8.43 -13.53
N GLY A 166 -1.57 8.65 -13.32
CA GLY A 166 -2.57 7.58 -13.37
C GLY A 166 -2.65 6.73 -12.09
N CYS A 167 -1.82 6.99 -11.08
CA CYS A 167 -2.05 6.45 -9.75
C CYS A 167 -3.27 7.12 -9.10
N GLN A 168 -3.97 6.36 -8.27
CA GLN A 168 -5.18 6.82 -7.58
C GLN A 168 -4.90 7.29 -6.16
N VAL A 169 -3.77 6.87 -5.57
CA VAL A 169 -3.30 7.29 -4.26
C VAL A 169 -1.77 7.34 -4.28
N VAL A 170 -1.19 8.35 -3.64
CA VAL A 170 0.23 8.43 -3.31
C VAL A 170 0.40 8.13 -1.81
N VAL A 171 1.37 7.28 -1.47
CA VAL A 171 1.76 6.99 -0.09
C VAL A 171 3.11 7.61 0.17
N ASP A 172 3.18 8.45 1.21
CA ASP A 172 4.42 8.99 1.73
C ASP A 172 5.01 8.09 2.81
N ALA A 173 6.18 7.55 2.50
CA ALA A 173 7.02 6.80 3.43
C ALA A 173 8.46 7.37 3.44
N LEU A 174 8.59 8.67 3.21
CA LEU A 174 9.87 9.40 3.21
C LEU A 174 10.28 9.79 4.64
N ASP A 175 11.55 10.10 4.82
CA ASP A 175 12.17 10.33 6.13
C ASP A 175 12.49 11.80 6.43
N ASN A 176 12.29 12.73 5.49
CA ASN A 176 12.59 14.14 5.68
C ASN A 176 11.43 15.05 5.26
N ILE A 177 11.25 16.15 6.00
CA ILE A 177 10.11 17.08 5.84
C ILE A 177 10.06 17.69 4.44
N ARG A 178 11.21 18.13 3.91
CA ARG A 178 11.29 18.79 2.59
C ARG A 178 10.75 17.89 1.47
N SER A 179 11.21 16.64 1.39
CA SER A 179 10.73 15.69 0.39
C SER A 179 9.25 15.36 0.57
N ARG A 180 8.75 15.29 1.81
CA ARG A 180 7.31 15.08 2.09
C ARG A 180 6.44 16.24 1.56
N MET A 181 6.83 17.47 1.86
CA MET A 181 6.13 18.68 1.40
C MET A 181 6.15 18.78 -0.14
N SER A 182 7.30 18.49 -0.77
CA SER A 182 7.45 18.45 -2.23
C SER A 182 6.56 17.40 -2.88
N LEU A 183 6.49 16.20 -2.28
CA LEU A 183 5.67 15.10 -2.78
C LEU A 183 4.17 15.41 -2.63
N GLU A 184 3.75 15.94 -1.49
CA GLU A 184 2.37 16.36 -1.26
C GLU A 184 1.93 17.41 -2.29
N LYS A 185 2.76 18.45 -2.50
CA LYS A 185 2.51 19.50 -3.51
C LYS A 185 2.31 18.88 -4.90
N THR A 186 3.21 17.99 -5.31
CA THR A 186 3.13 17.32 -6.61
C THR A 186 1.85 16.47 -6.70
N SER A 187 1.50 15.73 -5.64
CA SER A 187 0.27 14.92 -5.58
C SER A 187 -0.98 15.78 -5.72
N LYS A 188 -1.02 16.95 -5.06
CA LYS A 188 -2.12 17.93 -5.16
C LYS A 188 -2.25 18.49 -6.57
N GLU A 189 -1.14 18.91 -7.19
CA GLU A 189 -1.11 19.43 -8.56
C GLU A 189 -1.63 18.40 -9.58
N MET A 190 -1.39 17.10 -9.32
CA MET A 190 -1.89 16.00 -10.14
C MET A 190 -3.31 15.54 -9.79
N GLY A 191 -3.93 16.12 -8.76
CA GLY A 191 -5.27 15.74 -8.32
C GLY A 191 -5.37 14.37 -7.65
N ILE A 192 -4.25 13.87 -7.09
CA ILE A 192 -4.16 12.54 -6.49
C ILE A 192 -4.18 12.66 -4.95
N PRO A 193 -5.08 11.94 -4.25
CA PRO A 193 -5.03 11.82 -2.79
C PRO A 193 -3.70 11.27 -2.27
N PHE A 194 -3.30 11.74 -1.09
CA PHE A 194 -2.01 11.49 -0.48
C PHE A 194 -2.19 10.93 0.94
N VAL A 195 -1.50 9.84 1.28
CA VAL A 195 -1.55 9.20 2.60
C VAL A 195 -0.18 9.36 3.28
N HIS A 196 -0.13 10.27 4.24
CA HIS A 196 1.06 10.59 5.03
C HIS A 196 1.27 9.58 6.16
N GLY A 197 2.51 9.19 6.38
CA GLY A 197 2.93 8.48 7.59
C GLY A 197 4.32 8.95 8.03
N ALA A 198 4.49 9.17 9.33
CA ALA A 198 5.79 9.48 9.91
C ALA A 198 5.97 8.81 11.27
N ILE A 199 7.22 8.54 11.63
CA ILE A 199 7.59 7.83 12.86
C ILE A 199 8.85 8.43 13.49
N ALA A 200 8.91 8.38 14.82
CA ALA A 200 10.11 8.69 15.60
C ALA A 200 10.08 7.90 16.91
N GLY A 201 11.03 6.97 17.11
CA GLY A 201 11.02 6.08 18.26
C GLY A 201 9.72 5.26 18.35
N TRP A 202 8.98 5.44 19.44
CA TRP A 202 7.71 4.77 19.71
C TRP A 202 6.49 5.60 19.31
N LEU A 203 6.72 6.76 18.69
CA LEU A 203 5.68 7.65 18.20
C LEU A 203 5.48 7.44 16.70
N GLY A 204 4.24 7.49 16.28
CA GLY A 204 3.90 7.53 14.87
C GLY A 204 2.65 8.36 14.62
N GLN A 205 2.57 8.91 13.42
CA GLN A 205 1.45 9.74 13.01
C GLN A 205 1.00 9.39 11.59
N ILE A 206 -0.29 9.60 11.33
CA ILE A 206 -0.91 9.34 10.03
C ILE A 206 -2.01 10.35 9.73
N MET A 207 -2.06 10.77 8.47
CA MET A 207 -3.07 11.68 7.93
C MET A 207 -3.36 11.34 6.47
N THR A 208 -4.61 11.54 6.04
CA THR A 208 -4.99 11.44 4.62
C THR A 208 -5.30 12.84 4.09
N ILE A 209 -4.73 13.20 2.95
CA ILE A 209 -4.77 14.55 2.39
C ILE A 209 -5.35 14.47 0.98
N PHE A 210 -6.41 15.22 0.71
CA PHE A 210 -6.99 15.34 -0.63
C PHE A 210 -6.46 16.59 -1.34
N PRO A 211 -6.59 16.67 -2.69
CA PRO A 211 -5.97 17.72 -3.49
C PRO A 211 -6.25 19.17 -3.08
N ARG A 212 -7.36 19.42 -2.38
CA ARG A 212 -7.81 20.76 -1.95
C ARG A 212 -7.63 21.03 -0.44
N ASP A 213 -7.06 20.08 0.29
CA ASP A 213 -6.87 20.23 1.73
C ASP A 213 -5.58 21.03 2.00
N GLU A 214 -5.49 21.71 3.15
CA GLU A 214 -4.25 22.38 3.58
C GLU A 214 -3.10 21.37 3.76
N GLY A 215 -3.39 20.22 4.38
CA GLY A 215 -2.50 19.05 4.40
C GLY A 215 -1.30 19.19 5.35
N LEU A 216 -0.07 18.88 4.91
CA LEU A 216 1.10 18.84 5.81
C LEU A 216 1.48 20.23 6.36
N ALA A 217 0.97 21.31 5.76
CA ALA A 217 1.11 22.65 6.30
C ALA A 217 0.60 22.78 7.74
N TYR A 218 -0.42 22.00 8.14
CA TYR A 218 -0.86 21.93 9.53
C TYR A 218 0.19 21.38 10.50
N LEU A 219 1.11 20.54 10.00
CA LEU A 219 2.10 19.84 10.81
C LEU A 219 3.46 20.54 10.79
N TYR A 220 3.84 21.09 9.64
CA TYR A 220 5.20 21.56 9.37
C TYR A 220 5.26 23.02 8.92
N GLY A 221 4.13 23.74 8.87
CA GLY A 221 4.08 25.12 8.39
C GLY A 221 4.56 25.23 6.94
N ASP A 222 5.50 26.14 6.69
CA ASP A 222 6.13 26.32 5.38
C ASP A 222 7.25 25.30 5.06
N GLY A 223 7.52 24.38 5.99
CA GLY A 223 8.56 23.35 5.85
C GLY A 223 9.99 23.89 5.97
N THR A 224 10.19 25.11 6.48
CA THR A 224 11.53 25.69 6.70
C THR A 224 12.18 25.28 8.02
N ASP A 225 11.41 24.70 8.94
CA ASP A 225 11.94 24.19 10.22
C ASP A 225 12.66 22.84 10.01
N GLU A 226 13.97 22.92 9.80
CA GLU A 226 14.89 21.78 9.63
C GLU A 226 15.47 21.29 10.96
N GLY A 227 14.76 21.46 12.09
CA GLY A 227 15.13 20.84 13.35
C GLY A 227 15.49 19.36 13.16
N PRO A 228 16.54 18.82 13.83
CA PRO A 228 16.97 17.45 13.61
C PRO A 228 15.78 16.52 13.87
N GLY A 229 15.38 15.78 12.83
CA GLY A 229 14.23 14.89 12.91
C GLY A 229 14.35 13.99 14.14
N LEU A 230 13.28 13.94 14.94
CA LEU A 230 13.27 13.21 16.21
C LEU A 230 13.69 11.74 16.04
N GLU A 231 13.51 11.16 14.85
CA GLU A 231 13.97 9.83 14.50
C GLU A 231 15.50 9.66 14.56
N ARG A 232 16.28 10.70 14.28
CA ARG A 232 17.76 10.64 14.37
C ARG A 232 18.24 10.50 15.81
N THR A 233 17.49 11.06 16.75
CA THR A 233 17.81 11.00 18.19
C THR A 233 17.16 9.79 18.87
N LEU A 234 15.92 9.47 18.52
CA LEU A 234 15.14 8.40 19.15
C LEU A 234 15.31 7.04 18.46
N GLY A 235 15.88 7.02 17.26
CA GLY A 235 15.93 5.84 16.41
C GLY A 235 14.56 5.40 15.91
N THR A 236 14.52 4.18 15.35
CA THR A 236 13.29 3.59 14.82
C THR A 236 13.18 2.12 15.23
N PRO A 237 12.64 1.85 16.43
CA PRO A 237 12.23 0.52 16.87
C PRO A 237 11.34 -0.18 15.84
N GLY A 238 11.55 -1.49 15.62
CA GLY A 238 10.94 -2.22 14.50
C GLY A 238 9.41 -2.23 14.48
N MET A 239 8.75 -2.24 15.64
CA MET A 239 7.29 -2.31 15.75
C MET A 239 6.56 -1.05 15.26
N THR A 240 7.16 0.13 15.42
CA THR A 240 6.52 1.41 15.10
C THR A 240 6.23 1.55 13.60
N PRO A 241 7.20 1.31 12.68
CA PRO A 241 6.92 1.26 11.26
C PRO A 241 5.81 0.27 10.88
N PHE A 242 5.77 -0.93 11.46
CA PHE A 242 4.73 -1.91 11.13
C PHE A 242 3.33 -1.42 11.50
N LEU A 243 3.17 -0.80 12.67
CA LEU A 243 1.88 -0.25 13.09
C LEU A 243 1.43 0.86 12.15
N ILE A 244 2.29 1.86 11.89
CA ILE A 244 1.93 3.00 11.08
C ILE A 244 1.71 2.61 9.62
N ALA A 245 2.51 1.69 9.07
CA ALA A 245 2.28 1.13 7.75
C ALA A 245 0.93 0.41 7.64
N SER A 246 0.50 -0.30 8.70
CA SER A 246 -0.82 -0.93 8.76
C SER A 246 -1.94 0.10 8.69
N LEU A 247 -1.78 1.23 9.39
CA LEU A 247 -2.72 2.34 9.34
C LEU A 247 -2.70 3.02 7.95
N GLN A 248 -1.53 3.21 7.34
CA GLN A 248 -1.41 3.78 5.99
C GLN A 248 -2.10 2.89 4.96
N ALA A 249 -1.86 1.58 4.99
CA ALA A 249 -2.53 0.64 4.09
C ALA A 249 -4.05 0.66 4.27
N ALA A 250 -4.56 0.81 5.50
CA ALA A 250 -5.98 0.96 5.76
C ALA A 250 -6.55 2.26 5.16
N GLU A 251 -5.86 3.39 5.28
CA GLU A 251 -6.27 4.65 4.65
C GLU A 251 -6.27 4.55 3.12
N VAL A 252 -5.24 3.95 2.52
CA VAL A 252 -5.17 3.71 1.07
C VAL A 252 -6.38 2.89 0.61
N ILE A 253 -6.68 1.77 1.28
CA ILE A 253 -7.84 0.94 0.93
C ILE A 253 -9.15 1.73 1.08
N LYS A 254 -9.31 2.53 2.14
CA LYS A 254 -10.51 3.38 2.29
C LYS A 254 -10.66 4.36 1.15
N VAL A 255 -9.58 5.02 0.72
CA VAL A 255 -9.60 5.95 -0.41
C VAL A 255 -9.94 5.21 -1.70
N LEU A 256 -9.26 4.09 -2.00
CA LEU A 256 -9.50 3.28 -3.19
C LEU A 256 -10.94 2.76 -3.25
N LEU A 257 -11.50 2.32 -2.12
CA LEU A 257 -12.86 1.79 -2.05
C LEU A 257 -13.94 2.87 -1.89
N ASN A 258 -13.55 4.15 -1.73
CA ASN A 258 -14.46 5.25 -1.40
C ASN A 258 -15.28 4.97 -0.13
N TRP A 259 -14.63 4.37 0.88
CA TRP A 259 -15.24 4.17 2.19
C TRP A 259 -15.25 5.46 2.99
N SER A 260 -16.28 5.62 3.82
CA SER A 260 -16.48 6.84 4.60
C SER A 260 -15.37 7.08 5.63
N ARG A 261 -15.14 8.36 5.95
CA ARG A 261 -14.29 8.82 7.06
C ARG A 261 -12.83 8.34 6.99
N PRO A 262 -12.09 8.59 5.88
CA PRO A 262 -10.63 8.59 5.95
C PRO A 262 -10.15 9.62 7.00
N LEU A 263 -8.88 9.56 7.40
CA LEU A 263 -8.21 10.55 8.26
C LEU A 263 -7.97 11.88 7.52
N ARG A 264 -8.97 12.34 6.76
CA ARG A 264 -9.00 13.64 6.10
C ARG A 264 -9.22 14.72 7.13
N ASN A 265 -8.39 15.77 7.09
CA ASN A 265 -8.34 16.86 8.07
C ASN A 265 -8.18 16.36 9.52
N ARG A 266 -7.64 15.16 9.72
CA ARG A 266 -7.47 14.57 11.05
C ARG A 266 -6.10 13.90 11.15
N LEU A 267 -5.33 14.27 12.17
CA LEU A 267 -4.07 13.62 12.49
C LEU A 267 -4.30 12.59 13.59
N LEU A 268 -4.06 11.31 13.28
CA LEU A 268 -4.00 10.27 14.31
C LEU A 268 -2.54 10.13 14.78
N ILE A 269 -2.33 10.25 16.08
CA ILE A 269 -1.05 10.04 16.76
C ILE A 269 -1.14 8.77 17.58
N MET A 270 -0.12 7.92 17.48
CA MET A 270 0.03 6.69 18.24
C MET A 270 1.32 6.76 19.07
N ASP A 271 1.19 6.66 20.40
CA ASP A 271 2.32 6.48 21.32
C ASP A 271 2.32 5.05 21.85
N LEU A 272 3.18 4.20 21.28
CA LEU A 272 3.29 2.80 21.67
C LEU A 272 3.97 2.63 23.04
N LYS A 273 4.71 3.64 23.52
CA LYS A 273 5.39 3.57 24.81
C LYS A 273 4.38 3.78 25.95
N LYS A 274 3.45 4.72 25.77
CA LYS A 274 2.36 5.00 26.72
C LYS A 274 1.08 4.22 26.44
N MET A 275 0.99 3.56 25.28
CA MET A 275 -0.22 2.91 24.78
C MET A 275 -1.41 3.88 24.65
N VAL A 276 -1.13 5.09 24.15
CA VAL A 276 -2.13 6.14 23.95
C VAL A 276 -2.32 6.41 22.47
N ARG A 277 -3.57 6.66 22.08
CA ARG A 277 -3.93 7.23 20.79
C ARG A 277 -4.54 8.61 20.99
N ASP A 278 -4.17 9.55 20.14
CA ASP A 278 -4.77 10.88 20.11
C ASP A 278 -5.20 11.24 18.68
N VAL A 279 -6.25 12.04 18.55
CA VAL A 279 -6.77 12.49 17.25
C VAL A 279 -6.98 13.99 17.31
N ILE A 280 -6.23 14.71 16.48
CA ILE A 280 -6.41 16.15 16.26
C ILE A 280 -7.30 16.31 15.04
N ASP A 281 -8.46 16.95 15.20
CA ASP A 281 -9.35 17.32 14.09
C ASP A 281 -9.12 18.79 13.73
N PHE A 282 -8.57 19.03 12.54
CA PHE A 282 -8.27 20.37 12.06
C PHE A 282 -9.51 21.15 11.60
N ASN A 283 -10.70 20.52 11.59
CA ASN A 283 -11.94 21.28 11.38
C ASN A 283 -12.42 21.98 12.67
N ASP A 284 -11.85 21.62 13.83
CA ASP A 284 -12.22 22.18 15.14
C ASP A 284 -11.30 23.34 15.58
N ILE A 285 -10.32 23.72 14.75
CA ILE A 285 -9.27 24.72 15.02
C ILE A 285 -9.38 25.83 13.98
#